data_AF-A0A1Q3CG81-F1
#
_entry.id   AF-A0A1Q3CG81-F1
#
_cell.length_a   1.000
_cell.length_b   1.000
_cell.length_c   1.000
_cell.angle_alpha   90.00
_cell.angle_beta   90.00
_cell.angle_gamma   90.00
#
_symmetry.space_group_name_H-M   'P 1'
#
loop_
_entity.id
_entity.type
_entity.pdbx_description
1 polymer ?
#
loop_
_entity_poly.entity_id
_entity_poly.type
_entity_poly.pdbx_seq_one_letter_code
_entity_poly.pdbx_strand_id
1 'polypeptide(L)'
;LIFLRHHIDDGLKYEYLTVENPLELWQNLNDRFEHLKAVVLPKTLNDWSQLRFQDFKTVSEYNSTLFKIVSQLKMCGEVITDDMLLKKTYRTFHASNVLLQQQYRLHGFKKYRELIGYLLIAEQNNELLLQNYDSRPTGSTPLPEVNATSSVFGGRGRGRGRGRENERNQNFLGPRNNNSMKWKNPDTKQCQKLYNPRQSSNAGQAQSKKGNYNRCGMEGHWYRACRTAKH
;
A
#
# COMPACT_ATOMS: atom_id res chain seq x y z
N LEU A 1 -14.51 -0.05 -43.64
CA LEU A 1 -15.71 0.45 -42.94
C LEU A 1 -16.07 -0.39 -41.72
N ILE A 2 -16.30 -1.70 -41.89
CA ILE A 2 -16.77 -2.62 -40.82
C ILE A 2 -15.86 -2.59 -39.59
N PHE A 3 -14.54 -2.63 -39.80
CA PHE A 3 -13.55 -2.57 -38.71
C PHE A 3 -13.67 -1.28 -37.87
N LEU A 4 -13.69 -0.11 -38.50
CA LEU A 4 -13.84 1.17 -37.80
C LEU A 4 -15.17 1.23 -37.04
N ARG A 5 -16.28 0.84 -37.68
CA ARG A 5 -17.60 0.82 -37.05
C ARG A 5 -17.73 -0.17 -35.90
N HIS A 6 -16.91 -1.22 -35.88
CA HIS A 6 -16.93 -2.19 -34.78
C HIS A 6 -16.29 -1.62 -33.50
N HIS A 7 -15.28 -0.76 -33.64
CA HIS A 7 -14.44 -0.30 -32.54
C HIS A 7 -14.73 1.12 -32.03
N ILE A 8 -15.55 1.91 -32.73
CA ILE A 8 -16.00 3.21 -32.23
C ILE A 8 -17.15 3.06 -31.22
N ASP A 9 -17.32 4.06 -30.37
CA ASP A 9 -18.42 4.14 -29.40
C ASP A 9 -19.80 4.08 -30.10
N ASP A 10 -20.79 3.48 -29.46
CA ASP A 10 -22.12 3.31 -30.04
C ASP A 10 -22.78 4.65 -30.40
N GLY A 11 -22.58 5.70 -29.60
CA GLY A 11 -23.06 7.05 -29.92
C GLY A 11 -22.47 7.58 -31.22
N LEU A 12 -21.16 7.37 -31.44
CA LEU A 12 -20.49 7.73 -32.69
C LEU A 12 -20.97 6.87 -33.86
N LYS A 13 -21.32 5.60 -33.64
CA LYS A 13 -21.89 4.76 -34.71
C LYS A 13 -23.18 5.37 -35.25
N TYR A 14 -24.08 5.78 -34.36
CA TYR A 14 -25.36 6.40 -34.71
C TYR A 14 -25.18 7.71 -35.49
N GLU A 15 -24.30 8.60 -35.00
CA GLU A 15 -24.05 9.89 -35.65
C GLU A 15 -23.48 9.75 -37.06
N TYR A 16 -22.62 8.75 -37.31
CA TYR A 16 -22.00 8.52 -38.62
C TYR A 16 -22.61 7.35 -39.37
N LEU A 17 -23.87 6.95 -39.10
CA LEU A 17 -24.54 5.82 -39.77
C LEU A 17 -24.54 5.95 -41.31
N THR A 18 -24.72 7.16 -41.82
CA THR A 18 -24.86 7.44 -43.26
C THR A 18 -23.52 7.55 -44.02
N VAL A 19 -22.38 7.62 -43.30
CA VAL A 19 -21.06 7.77 -43.95
C VAL A 19 -20.58 6.42 -44.46
N GLU A 20 -20.75 6.15 -45.75
CA GLU A 20 -20.37 4.88 -46.38
C GLU A 20 -18.88 4.80 -46.70
N ASN A 21 -18.24 5.96 -46.94
CA ASN A 21 -16.82 6.03 -47.28
C ASN A 21 -15.94 5.89 -46.02
N PRO A 22 -15.07 4.86 -45.95
CA PRO A 22 -14.18 4.67 -44.80
C PRO A 22 -13.19 5.81 -44.57
N LEU A 23 -12.73 6.46 -45.64
CA LEU A 23 -11.77 7.57 -45.54
C LEU A 23 -12.43 8.80 -44.93
N GLU A 24 -13.63 9.12 -45.38
CA GLU A 24 -14.44 10.22 -44.86
C GLU A 24 -14.82 9.99 -43.40
N LEU A 25 -15.24 8.76 -43.05
CA LEU A 25 -15.51 8.39 -41.66
C LEU A 25 -14.27 8.59 -40.78
N TRP A 26 -13.10 8.16 -41.25
CA TRP A 26 -11.85 8.35 -40.53
C TRP A 26 -11.49 9.83 -40.34
N GLN A 27 -11.60 10.64 -41.39
CA GLN A 27 -11.34 12.08 -41.32
C GLN A 27 -12.27 12.77 -40.32
N ASN A 28 -13.57 12.51 -40.39
CA ASN A 28 -14.55 13.08 -39.46
C ASN A 28 -14.27 12.70 -38.00
N LEU A 29 -13.91 11.44 -37.74
CA LEU A 29 -13.54 10.96 -36.41
C LEU A 29 -12.24 11.62 -35.92
N ASN A 30 -11.26 11.75 -36.80
CA ASN A 30 -9.99 12.37 -36.49
C ASN A 30 -10.17 13.86 -36.17
N ASP A 31 -10.94 14.59 -36.97
CA ASP A 31 -11.22 16.01 -36.74
C ASP A 31 -11.90 16.23 -35.39
N ARG A 32 -12.91 15.41 -35.06
CA ARG A 32 -13.55 15.45 -33.74
C ARG A 32 -12.56 15.15 -32.62
N PHE A 33 -11.67 14.17 -32.81
CA PHE A 33 -10.66 13.83 -31.82
C PHE A 33 -9.64 14.96 -31.62
N GLU A 34 -9.21 15.64 -32.69
CA GLU A 34 -8.35 16.82 -32.59
C GLU A 34 -9.04 17.97 -31.85
N HIS A 35 -10.34 18.20 -32.09
CA HIS A 35 -11.12 19.16 -31.29
C HIS A 35 -11.19 18.76 -29.81
N LEU A 36 -11.37 17.47 -29.51
CA LEU A 36 -11.35 16.98 -28.13
C LEU A 36 -10.01 17.22 -27.44
N LYS A 37 -8.88 16.99 -28.15
CA LYS A 37 -7.55 17.33 -27.61
C LYS A 37 -7.43 18.81 -27.28
N ALA A 38 -7.88 19.69 -28.17
CA ALA A 38 -7.82 21.13 -27.97
C ALA A 38 -8.59 21.60 -26.71
N VAL A 39 -9.71 20.94 -26.40
CA VAL A 39 -10.51 21.23 -25.19
C VAL A 39 -9.90 20.61 -23.93
N VAL A 40 -9.40 19.37 -24.01
CA VAL A 40 -8.91 18.62 -22.85
C VAL A 40 -7.51 19.07 -22.42
N LEU A 41 -6.63 19.44 -23.36
CA LEU A 41 -5.24 19.80 -23.10
C LEU A 41 -5.07 20.93 -22.07
N PRO A 42 -5.70 22.12 -22.20
CA PRO A 42 -5.48 23.22 -21.26
C PRO A 42 -5.91 22.86 -19.84
N LYS A 43 -7.02 22.13 -19.69
CA LYS A 43 -7.47 21.63 -18.39
C LYS A 43 -6.47 20.65 -17.79
N THR A 44 -6.00 19.70 -18.59
CA THR A 44 -5.06 18.66 -18.14
C THR A 44 -3.71 19.25 -17.76
N LEU A 45 -3.22 20.27 -18.48
CA LEU A 45 -2.00 21.00 -18.13
C LEU A 45 -2.16 21.75 -16.80
N ASN A 46 -3.32 22.35 -16.55
CA ASN A 46 -3.61 22.96 -15.25
C ASN A 46 -3.60 21.91 -14.13
N ASP A 47 -4.31 20.79 -14.33
CA ASP A 47 -4.34 19.69 -13.35
C ASP A 47 -2.92 19.14 -13.10
N TRP A 48 -2.11 18.98 -14.14
CA TRP A 48 -0.70 18.60 -14.02
C TRP A 48 0.10 19.63 -13.23
N SER A 49 -0.11 20.93 -13.45
CA SER A 49 0.60 21.99 -12.72
C SER A 49 0.26 21.97 -11.23
N GLN A 50 -1.02 21.79 -10.89
CA GLN A 50 -1.55 21.83 -9.53
C GLN A 50 -1.34 20.53 -8.76
N LEU A 51 -1.05 19.41 -9.44
CA LEU A 51 -0.79 18.13 -8.80
C LEU A 51 0.39 18.24 -7.81
N ARG A 52 0.15 17.93 -6.53
CA ARG A 52 1.17 17.88 -5.49
C ARG A 52 1.09 16.58 -4.68
N PHE A 53 2.22 15.95 -4.45
CA PHE A 53 2.31 14.72 -3.66
C PHE A 53 1.76 14.91 -2.23
N GLN A 54 2.05 16.05 -1.60
CA GLN A 54 1.60 16.38 -0.25
C GLN A 54 0.08 16.48 -0.06
N ASP A 55 -0.71 16.62 -1.13
CA ASP A 55 -2.16 16.81 -1.04
C ASP A 55 -2.91 15.48 -0.91
N PHE A 56 -2.20 14.35 -0.99
CA PHE A 56 -2.77 13.01 -0.93
C PHE A 56 -2.49 12.35 0.41
N LYS A 57 -3.45 11.56 0.88
CA LYS A 57 -3.31 10.79 2.12
C LYS A 57 -2.40 9.58 1.92
N THR A 58 -2.49 8.94 0.75
CA THR A 58 -1.72 7.73 0.43
C THR A 58 -0.92 7.88 -0.86
N VAL A 59 0.18 7.15 -0.94
CA VAL A 59 1.02 7.06 -2.15
C VAL A 59 0.23 6.51 -3.33
N SER A 60 -0.68 5.56 -3.09
CA SER A 60 -1.53 4.95 -4.12
C SER A 60 -2.51 5.94 -4.76
N GLU A 61 -3.15 6.79 -3.95
CA GLU A 61 -4.06 7.84 -4.45
C GLU A 61 -3.34 8.84 -5.35
N TYR A 62 -2.17 9.32 -4.89
CA TYR A 62 -1.32 10.18 -5.70
C TYR A 62 -0.92 9.50 -7.02
N ASN A 63 -0.48 8.24 -6.95
CA ASN A 63 -0.03 7.52 -8.13
C ASN A 63 -1.17 7.37 -9.17
N SER A 64 -2.37 7.04 -8.71
CA SER A 64 -3.55 6.89 -9.56
C SER A 64 -3.92 8.21 -10.26
N THR A 65 -3.94 9.32 -9.51
CA THR A 65 -4.25 10.64 -10.08
C THR A 65 -3.18 11.14 -11.04
N LEU A 66 -1.91 10.95 -10.71
CA LEU A 66 -0.79 11.24 -11.61
C LEU A 66 -0.94 10.49 -12.93
N PHE A 67 -1.21 9.18 -12.90
CA PHE A 67 -1.34 8.41 -14.13
C PHE A 67 -2.58 8.76 -14.95
N LYS A 68 -3.69 9.18 -14.33
CA LYS A 68 -4.86 9.71 -15.04
C LYS A 68 -4.48 10.95 -15.85
N ILE A 69 -3.82 11.91 -15.22
CA ILE A 69 -3.37 13.16 -15.88
C ILE A 69 -2.36 12.84 -16.98
N VAL A 70 -1.35 12.02 -16.69
CA VAL A 70 -0.31 11.64 -17.67
C VAL A 70 -0.91 10.94 -18.88
N SER A 71 -1.93 10.11 -18.70
CA SER A 71 -2.63 9.44 -19.81
C SER A 71 -3.35 10.45 -20.70
N GLN A 72 -4.01 11.45 -20.11
CA GLN A 72 -4.66 12.53 -20.86
C GLN A 72 -3.64 13.41 -21.61
N LEU A 73 -2.51 13.74 -20.99
CA LEU A 73 -1.43 14.48 -21.64
C LEU A 73 -0.88 13.71 -22.85
N LYS A 74 -0.58 12.42 -22.68
CA LYS A 74 -0.12 11.56 -23.78
C LYS A 74 -1.15 11.44 -24.90
N MET A 75 -2.43 11.35 -24.56
CA MET A 75 -3.53 11.37 -25.55
C MET A 75 -3.57 12.68 -26.34
N CYS A 76 -3.18 13.80 -25.74
CA CYS A 76 -3.06 15.10 -26.41
C CYS A 76 -1.74 15.28 -27.18
N GLY A 77 -0.86 14.27 -27.21
CA GLY A 77 0.42 14.32 -27.91
C GLY A 77 1.60 14.85 -27.07
N GLU A 78 1.39 15.11 -25.77
CA GLU A 78 2.46 15.59 -24.89
C GLU A 78 3.43 14.47 -24.50
N VAL A 79 4.72 14.77 -24.57
CA VAL A 79 5.79 13.81 -24.23
C VAL A 79 6.09 13.90 -22.75
N ILE A 80 5.57 12.94 -21.98
CA ILE A 80 5.85 12.82 -20.54
C ILE A 80 6.91 11.74 -20.28
N THR A 81 8.05 12.17 -19.74
CA THR A 81 9.21 11.30 -19.44
C THR A 81 9.26 10.89 -17.96
N ASP A 82 9.98 9.81 -17.66
CA ASP A 82 10.22 9.36 -16.26
C ASP A 82 10.84 10.48 -15.40
N ASP A 83 11.78 11.26 -15.95
CA ASP A 83 12.43 12.38 -15.25
C ASP A 83 11.43 13.46 -14.83
N MET A 84 10.44 13.77 -15.69
CA MET A 84 9.38 14.71 -15.36
C MET A 84 8.52 14.20 -14.20
N LEU A 85 8.15 12.91 -14.20
CA LEU A 85 7.38 12.31 -13.11
C LEU A 85 8.17 12.34 -11.80
N LEU A 86 9.43 11.89 -11.83
CA LEU A 86 10.33 11.90 -10.68
C LEU A 86 10.48 13.32 -10.10
N LYS A 87 10.81 14.31 -10.93
CA LYS A 87 10.93 15.71 -10.51
C LYS A 87 9.61 16.24 -9.96
N LYS A 88 8.48 15.90 -10.58
CA LYS A 88 7.15 16.32 -10.12
C LYS A 88 6.86 15.79 -8.72
N THR A 89 7.09 14.50 -8.46
CA THR A 89 6.91 13.90 -7.13
C THR A 89 7.86 14.52 -6.12
N TYR A 90 9.16 14.58 -6.41
CA TYR A 90 10.12 15.16 -5.47
C TYR A 90 9.83 16.61 -5.11
N ARG A 91 9.47 17.45 -6.08
CA ARG A 91 9.25 18.89 -5.82
C ARG A 91 8.00 19.18 -4.99
N THR A 92 7.12 18.21 -4.83
CA THR A 92 5.80 18.41 -4.21
C THR A 92 5.60 17.62 -2.92
N PHE A 93 6.69 17.17 -2.30
CA PHE A 93 6.69 16.66 -0.92
C PHE A 93 6.27 17.76 0.07
N HIS A 94 5.62 17.32 1.15
CA HIS A 94 5.27 18.21 2.26
C HIS A 94 6.52 18.80 2.90
N ALA A 95 6.43 20.04 3.38
CA ALA A 95 7.57 20.77 3.98
C ALA A 95 8.19 20.04 5.19
N SER A 96 7.40 19.30 5.96
CA SER A 96 7.91 18.45 7.06
C SER A 96 8.78 17.28 6.59
N ASN A 97 8.66 16.89 5.31
CA ASN A 97 9.27 15.68 4.75
C ASN A 97 10.46 16.00 3.83
N VAL A 98 11.07 17.19 3.98
CA VAL A 98 12.22 17.63 3.17
C VAL A 98 13.41 16.67 3.32
N LEU A 99 13.68 16.16 4.52
CA LEU A 99 14.78 15.20 4.73
C LEU A 99 14.54 13.88 3.99
N LEU A 100 13.32 13.36 4.05
CA LEU A 100 12.92 12.13 3.36
C LEU A 100 13.02 12.31 1.83
N GLN A 101 12.55 13.46 1.33
CA GLN A 101 12.69 13.83 -0.08
C GLN A 101 14.17 13.86 -0.51
N GLN A 102 15.07 14.43 0.29
CA GLN A 102 16.51 14.44 0.00
C GLN A 102 17.10 13.02 -0.03
N GLN A 103 16.70 12.16 0.91
CA GLN A 103 17.13 10.75 0.94
C GLN A 103 16.75 10.01 -0.35
N TYR A 104 15.51 10.14 -0.81
CA TYR A 104 15.07 9.49 -2.05
C TYR A 104 15.75 10.05 -3.29
N ARG A 105 16.09 11.35 -3.31
CA ARG A 105 16.90 11.93 -4.39
C ARG A 105 18.31 11.35 -4.43
N LEU A 106 18.94 11.16 -3.28
CA LEU A 106 20.28 10.56 -3.17
C LEU A 106 20.30 9.09 -3.63
N HIS A 107 19.17 8.39 -3.52
CA HIS A 107 19.03 7.02 -4.02
C HIS A 107 19.14 6.95 -5.57
N GLY A 108 18.88 8.05 -6.29
CA GLY A 108 19.17 8.15 -7.72
C GLY A 108 18.30 7.28 -8.63
N PHE A 109 17.00 7.15 -8.32
CA PHE A 109 16.04 6.40 -9.15
C PHE A 109 16.02 6.92 -10.59
N LYS A 110 16.05 6.00 -11.56
CA LYS A 110 16.00 6.33 -13.01
C LYS A 110 14.61 6.17 -13.61
N LYS A 111 13.78 5.32 -13.00
CA LYS A 111 12.40 5.07 -13.44
C LYS A 111 11.42 5.46 -12.35
N TYR A 112 10.30 6.08 -12.74
CA TYR A 112 9.27 6.48 -11.79
C TYR A 112 8.69 5.27 -11.03
N ARG A 113 8.55 4.13 -11.70
CA ARG A 113 8.09 2.87 -11.09
C ARG A 113 8.95 2.40 -9.91
N GLU A 114 10.25 2.71 -9.92
CA GLU A 114 11.17 2.33 -8.85
C GLU A 114 10.94 3.22 -7.62
N LEU A 115 10.84 4.54 -7.83
CA LEU A 115 10.51 5.49 -6.77
C LEU A 115 9.17 5.16 -6.13
N ILE A 116 8.11 4.98 -6.92
CA ILE A 116 6.77 4.75 -6.37
C ILE A 116 6.68 3.42 -5.62
N GLY A 117 7.36 2.38 -6.12
CA GLY A 117 7.45 1.10 -5.42
C GLY A 117 8.12 1.25 -4.05
N TYR A 118 9.21 2.03 -3.98
CA TYR A 118 9.90 2.29 -2.72
C TYR A 118 9.03 3.10 -1.73
N LEU A 119 8.32 4.12 -2.23
CA LEU A 119 7.40 4.93 -1.42
C LEU A 119 6.27 4.09 -0.84
N LEU A 120 5.69 3.17 -1.62
CA LEU A 120 4.63 2.26 -1.17
C LEU A 120 5.13 1.32 -0.06
N ILE A 121 6.34 0.77 -0.20
CA ILE A 121 6.94 -0.09 0.83
C ILE A 121 7.19 0.72 2.11
N ALA A 122 7.69 1.95 1.99
CA ALA A 122 7.94 2.82 3.14
C ALA A 122 6.64 3.21 3.86
N GLU A 123 5.57 3.54 3.12
CA GLU A 123 4.23 3.81 3.66
C GLU A 123 3.72 2.60 4.47
N GLN A 124 3.77 1.40 3.89
CA GLN A 124 3.31 0.19 4.58
C GLN A 124 4.13 -0.13 5.84
N ASN A 125 5.45 0.06 5.78
CA ASN A 125 6.31 -0.15 6.94
C ASN A 125 5.98 0.84 8.08
N ASN A 126 5.70 2.10 7.76
CA ASN A 126 5.32 3.10 8.75
C ASN A 126 3.96 2.78 9.39
N GLU A 127 2.98 2.32 8.61
CA GLU A 127 1.70 1.86 9.15
C GLU A 127 1.88 0.71 10.15
N LEU A 128 2.71 -0.28 9.82
CA LEU A 128 3.01 -1.41 10.72
C LEU A 128 3.74 -0.96 11.98
N LEU A 129 4.66 0.01 11.88
CA LEU A 129 5.35 0.57 13.05
C LEU A 129 4.36 1.25 14.00
N LEU A 130 3.38 1.99 13.49
CA LEU A 130 2.33 2.61 14.30
C LEU A 130 1.43 1.55 14.97
N GLN A 131 1.02 0.52 14.23
CA GLN A 131 0.24 -0.58 14.80
C GLN A 131 0.99 -1.35 15.91
N ASN A 132 2.31 -1.54 15.75
CA ASN A 132 3.14 -2.17 16.78
C ASN A 132 3.23 -1.32 18.06
N TYR A 133 3.28 0.00 17.92
CA TYR A 133 3.24 0.92 19.06
C TYR A 133 1.90 0.84 19.81
N ASP A 134 0.79 0.89 19.07
CA ASP A 134 -0.55 0.84 19.67
C ASP A 134 -0.87 -0.52 20.32
N SER A 135 -0.33 -1.61 19.79
CA SER A 135 -0.53 -2.97 20.34
C SER A 135 0.31 -3.28 21.57
N ARG A 136 1.36 -2.49 21.85
CA ARG A 136 2.21 -2.64 23.05
C ARG A 136 2.52 -1.27 23.64
N PRO A 137 1.67 -0.73 24.53
CA PRO A 137 2.03 0.46 25.28
C PRO A 137 3.34 0.21 26.04
N THR A 138 4.30 1.12 25.87
CA THR A 138 5.59 1.10 26.56
C THR A 138 5.37 0.93 28.06
N GLY A 139 5.79 -0.21 28.62
CA GLY A 139 5.58 -0.56 30.03
C GLY A 139 4.71 -1.79 30.28
N SER A 140 4.21 -2.47 29.25
CA SER A 140 3.61 -3.80 29.44
C SER A 140 4.63 -4.74 30.08
N THR A 141 4.38 -5.14 31.33
CA THR A 141 5.18 -6.13 32.06
C THR A 141 5.41 -7.36 31.18
N PRO A 142 6.63 -7.94 31.16
CA PRO A 142 6.85 -9.24 30.56
C PRO A 142 5.76 -10.19 31.06
N LEU A 143 5.11 -10.93 30.15
CA LEU A 143 4.14 -11.95 30.55
C LEU A 143 4.82 -12.82 31.61
N PRO A 144 4.21 -13.03 32.79
CA PRO A 144 4.82 -13.84 33.82
C PRO A 144 5.09 -15.22 33.22
N GLU A 145 6.34 -15.66 33.31
CA GLU A 145 6.79 -16.96 32.85
C GLU A 145 6.02 -18.02 33.65
N VAL A 146 4.96 -18.58 33.06
CA VAL A 146 4.14 -19.62 33.68
C VAL A 146 4.88 -20.96 33.57
N ASN A 147 5.96 -21.09 34.32
CA ASN A 147 6.57 -22.37 34.67
C ASN A 147 6.34 -22.62 36.17
N ALA A 148 5.06 -22.66 36.58
CA ALA A 148 4.68 -23.19 37.88
C ALA A 148 4.39 -24.69 37.73
N THR A 149 5.43 -25.51 37.73
CA THR A 149 5.26 -26.94 37.98
C THR A 149 4.90 -27.11 39.45
N SER A 150 3.61 -27.33 39.73
CA SER A 150 3.18 -27.78 41.04
C SER A 150 3.64 -29.22 41.24
N SER A 151 4.50 -29.43 42.23
CA SER A 151 4.63 -30.75 42.87
C SER A 151 4.73 -30.53 44.37
N VAL A 152 3.57 -30.70 45.02
CA VAL A 152 3.44 -30.87 46.47
C VAL A 152 3.97 -32.26 46.86
N PHE A 153 4.44 -32.36 48.11
CA PHE A 153 5.04 -33.49 48.87
C PHE A 153 6.57 -33.34 48.98
N GLY A 154 7.20 -33.10 50.13
CA GLY A 154 6.78 -32.95 51.52
C GLY A 154 8.05 -33.06 52.38
N GLY A 155 8.27 -32.20 53.38
CA GLY A 155 9.46 -32.34 54.24
C GLY A 155 9.67 -31.16 55.19
N ARG A 156 9.55 -31.45 56.49
CA ARG A 156 9.57 -30.52 57.62
C ARG A 156 10.97 -29.95 57.89
N GLY A 157 11.02 -28.67 58.28
CA GLY A 157 12.18 -28.07 58.95
C GLY A 157 11.82 -26.73 59.59
N ARG A 158 11.34 -26.75 60.84
CA ARG A 158 11.17 -25.57 61.69
C ARG A 158 12.55 -25.15 62.22
N GLY A 159 12.90 -23.86 62.11
CA GLY A 159 14.09 -23.29 62.75
C GLY A 159 13.93 -21.79 62.97
N ARG A 160 13.87 -21.40 64.24
CA ARG A 160 13.58 -20.06 64.77
C ARG A 160 14.66 -19.03 64.42
N GLY A 161 14.25 -17.76 64.33
CA GLY A 161 15.05 -16.67 63.80
C GLY A 161 16.04 -16.03 64.77
N ARG A 162 16.68 -14.96 64.28
CA ARG A 162 17.26 -13.81 65.00
C ARG A 162 17.63 -12.76 63.95
N GLY A 163 17.07 -11.57 64.05
CA GLY A 163 17.42 -10.44 63.19
C GLY A 163 18.74 -9.78 63.61
N ARG A 164 19.30 -8.96 62.71
CA ARG A 164 19.80 -7.59 62.94
C ARG A 164 20.45 -7.03 61.66
N GLU A 165 19.84 -5.94 61.21
CA GLU A 165 20.40 -4.71 60.62
C GLU A 165 21.63 -4.71 59.70
N ASN A 166 21.42 -4.07 58.54
CA ASN A 166 22.22 -3.03 57.88
C ASN A 166 23.74 -3.09 57.97
N GLU A 167 24.41 -2.99 56.80
CA GLU A 167 25.10 -1.75 56.38
C GLU A 167 25.92 -1.91 55.09
N ARG A 168 25.80 -0.87 54.23
CA ARG A 168 26.84 -0.24 53.37
C ARG A 168 27.20 -0.82 51.99
N ASN A 169 26.89 0.04 51.01
CA ASN A 169 27.74 0.54 49.92
C ASN A 169 28.30 -0.45 48.87
N GLN A 170 28.00 -0.18 47.59
CA GLN A 170 28.92 0.59 46.74
C GLN A 170 28.29 0.91 45.37
N ASN A 171 28.32 2.20 45.04
CA ASN A 171 28.14 2.75 43.70
C ASN A 171 29.33 2.37 42.82
N PHE A 172 29.09 1.96 41.58
CA PHE A 172 30.01 2.25 40.47
C PHE A 172 29.21 2.72 39.25
N LEU A 173 29.37 4.02 38.99
CA LEU A 173 29.08 4.68 37.73
C LEU A 173 30.05 4.18 36.66
N GLY A 174 29.55 4.06 35.43
CA GLY A 174 30.37 3.87 34.23
C GLY A 174 29.56 4.04 32.94
N PRO A 175 29.60 5.21 32.29
CA PRO A 175 28.87 5.52 31.06
C PRO A 175 29.69 5.16 29.82
N ARG A 176 29.04 4.72 28.72
CA ARG A 176 29.65 4.86 27.39
C ARG A 176 28.64 4.93 26.26
N ASN A 177 28.86 5.97 25.47
CA ASN A 177 28.17 6.41 24.28
C ASN A 177 28.84 5.86 22.99
N ASN A 178 28.07 5.93 21.91
CA ASN A 178 28.42 6.08 20.49
C ASN A 178 28.57 4.86 19.55
N ASN A 179 27.62 4.84 18.59
CA ASN A 179 27.76 4.74 17.13
C ASN A 179 28.31 3.46 16.47
N SER A 180 27.43 2.72 15.77
CA SER A 180 27.51 2.44 14.32
C SER A 180 26.47 1.39 13.87
N MET A 181 25.29 1.81 13.39
CA MET A 181 24.40 0.91 12.65
C MET A 181 24.75 0.98 11.16
N LYS A 182 25.70 0.13 10.79
CA LYS A 182 26.12 -0.17 9.42
C LYS A 182 25.04 -1.09 8.81
N TRP A 183 24.06 -0.53 8.10
CA TRP A 183 23.04 -1.33 7.43
C TRP A 183 23.66 -2.03 6.21
N LYS A 184 23.78 -3.35 6.29
CA LYS A 184 24.12 -4.21 5.15
C LYS A 184 22.87 -4.37 4.27
N ASN A 185 23.05 -4.15 2.97
CA ASN A 185 22.05 -4.42 1.93
C ASN A 185 21.48 -5.85 2.02
N PRO A 186 20.17 -6.04 1.79
CA PRO A 186 19.65 -7.30 1.28
C PRO A 186 19.54 -7.24 -0.25
N ASP A 187 20.10 -8.26 -0.89
CA ASP A 187 20.21 -8.43 -2.33
C ASP A 187 18.87 -8.42 -3.10
N THR A 188 18.99 -7.95 -4.34
CA THR A 188 18.00 -7.62 -5.37
C THR A 188 17.24 -8.82 -5.97
N LYS A 189 16.86 -9.85 -5.19
CA LYS A 189 16.28 -11.10 -5.74
C LYS A 189 14.86 -11.48 -5.27
N GLN A 190 14.17 -10.63 -4.51
CA GLN A 190 12.86 -11.00 -3.95
C GLN A 190 11.62 -10.35 -4.61
N CYS A 191 11.78 -9.61 -5.71
CA CYS A 191 10.65 -8.92 -6.38
C CYS A 191 10.03 -9.66 -7.58
N GLN A 192 10.41 -10.91 -7.90
CA GLN A 192 9.91 -11.59 -9.12
C GLN A 192 8.91 -12.74 -8.90
N LYS A 193 8.46 -13.04 -7.68
CA LYS A 193 7.65 -14.26 -7.41
C LYS A 193 6.17 -14.07 -7.09
N LEU A 194 5.56 -12.94 -7.44
CA LEU A 194 4.15 -12.69 -7.12
C LEU A 194 3.32 -12.12 -8.28
N TYR A 195 3.44 -12.66 -9.50
CA TYR A 195 2.42 -12.43 -10.54
C TYR A 195 2.25 -13.65 -11.44
N ASN A 196 1.12 -14.34 -11.26
CA ASN A 196 0.24 -14.89 -12.31
C ASN A 196 -1.04 -15.43 -11.62
N PRO A 197 -2.24 -15.15 -12.16
CA PRO A 197 -2.88 -16.20 -12.93
C PRO A 197 -3.51 -15.75 -14.26
N ARG A 198 -3.42 -16.67 -15.22
CA ARG A 198 -4.08 -16.68 -16.53
C ARG A 198 -5.61 -16.79 -16.39
N GLN A 199 -6.27 -16.25 -17.41
CA GLN A 199 -7.69 -16.34 -17.72
C GLN A 199 -8.21 -17.79 -17.80
N SER A 200 -9.45 -18.01 -17.35
CA SER A 200 -10.39 -18.92 -18.01
C SER A 200 -11.82 -18.44 -17.82
N SER A 201 -12.46 -18.05 -18.91
CA SER A 201 -13.91 -17.87 -19.05
C SER A 201 -14.58 -19.20 -19.36
N ASN A 202 -15.69 -19.53 -18.66
CA ASN A 202 -16.97 -19.89 -19.27
C ASN A 202 -18.05 -20.31 -18.24
N ALA A 203 -19.24 -19.74 -18.45
CA ALA A 203 -20.60 -20.28 -18.28
C ALA A 203 -21.14 -20.69 -16.89
N GLY A 204 -22.34 -20.18 -16.60
CA GLY A 204 -23.38 -20.92 -15.86
C GLY A 204 -23.99 -20.22 -14.65
N GLN A 205 -25.26 -19.82 -14.77
CA GLN A 205 -26.13 -19.35 -13.69
C GLN A 205 -26.19 -20.30 -12.48
N ALA A 206 -26.24 -19.77 -11.25
CA ALA A 206 -27.04 -20.36 -10.17
C ALA A 206 -27.30 -19.35 -9.04
N GLN A 207 -28.57 -19.06 -8.80
CA GLN A 207 -29.08 -18.33 -7.64
C GLN A 207 -28.99 -19.17 -6.36
N SER A 208 -28.86 -18.47 -5.22
CA SER A 208 -29.25 -18.88 -3.87
C SER A 208 -28.52 -20.08 -3.23
N LYS A 209 -27.90 -19.86 -2.07
CA LYS A 209 -28.37 -20.42 -0.78
C LYS A 209 -27.40 -20.02 0.35
N LYS A 210 -27.99 -19.34 1.33
CA LYS A 210 -27.45 -19.09 2.67
C LYS A 210 -27.10 -20.44 3.31
N GLY A 211 -25.80 -20.72 3.46
CA GLY A 211 -25.31 -21.98 4.01
C GLY A 211 -25.32 -21.98 5.53
N ASN A 212 -26.45 -22.38 6.12
CA ASN A 212 -26.57 -22.78 7.52
C ASN A 212 -25.80 -24.08 7.77
N TYR A 213 -24.78 -24.07 8.63
CA TYR A 213 -24.35 -25.28 9.35
C TYR A 213 -23.90 -24.94 10.77
N ASN A 214 -24.80 -25.25 11.71
CA ASN A 214 -24.75 -24.98 13.14
C ASN A 214 -23.95 -26.06 13.90
N ARG A 215 -23.21 -25.65 14.94
CA ARG A 215 -22.98 -26.51 16.13
C ARG A 215 -23.50 -25.92 17.44
N CYS A 216 -23.81 -24.62 17.50
CA CYS A 216 -24.29 -23.95 18.71
C CYS A 216 -25.56 -23.09 18.53
N GLY A 217 -26.15 -23.05 17.34
CA GLY A 217 -27.43 -22.34 17.11
C GLY A 217 -27.38 -20.80 17.20
N MET A 218 -26.20 -20.17 17.21
CA MET A 218 -26.06 -18.69 17.16
C MET A 218 -25.26 -18.25 15.92
N GLU A 219 -25.78 -17.27 15.18
CA GLU A 219 -25.08 -16.62 14.06
C GLU A 219 -24.08 -15.56 14.59
N GLY A 220 -22.94 -15.38 13.91
CA GLY A 220 -21.99 -14.30 14.19
C GLY A 220 -20.54 -14.71 14.47
N HIS A 221 -20.17 -15.99 14.40
CA HIS A 221 -18.78 -16.43 14.56
C HIS A 221 -18.42 -17.63 13.68
N TRP A 222 -17.13 -17.74 13.35
CA TRP A 222 -16.59 -18.85 12.57
C TRP A 222 -16.60 -20.16 13.39
N TYR A 223 -16.87 -21.30 12.74
CA TYR A 223 -16.98 -22.62 13.38
C TYR A 223 -15.80 -22.99 14.30
N ARG A 224 -14.59 -22.51 14.00
CA ARG A 224 -13.38 -22.76 14.81
C ARG A 224 -13.33 -21.99 16.14
N ALA A 225 -14.18 -20.97 16.31
CA ALA A 225 -14.26 -20.16 17.53
C ALA A 225 -15.33 -20.65 18.52
N CYS A 226 -16.10 -21.68 18.17
CA CYS A 226 -17.18 -22.20 19.00
C CYS A 226 -16.63 -23.12 20.11
N ARG A 227 -16.90 -22.79 21.39
CA ARG A 227 -16.37 -23.50 22.58
C ARG A 227 -17.42 -24.32 23.36
N THR A 228 -18.60 -24.57 22.82
CA THR A 228 -19.60 -25.41 23.51
C THR A 228 -19.14 -26.86 23.61
N ALA A 229 -19.24 -27.45 24.81
CA ALA A 229 -18.91 -28.85 25.05
C ALA A 229 -19.88 -29.79 24.30
N LYS A 230 -19.37 -30.94 23.84
CA LYS A 230 -20.20 -31.99 23.23
C LYS A 230 -20.95 -32.72 24.35
N HIS A 231 -22.27 -32.87 24.22
CA HIS A 231 -23.02 -33.88 24.94
C HIS A 231 -22.96 -35.20 24.18
#